data_AF-A0A259LT18-F1
#
_entry.id   AF-A0A259LT18-F1
#
_cell.length_a   1.000
_cell.length_b   1.000
_cell.length_c   1.000
_cell.angle_alpha   90.00
_cell.angle_beta   90.00
_cell.angle_gamma   90.00
#
_symmetry.space_group_name_H-M   'P 1'
#
loop_
_entity.id
_entity.type
_entity.pdbx_description
1 polymer ?
#
loop_
_entity_poly.entity_id
_entity_poly.type
_entity_poly.pdbx_seq_one_letter_code
_entity_poly.pdbx_strand_id
1 'polypeptide(L)'
;LEWAQWLEQVFTGKDFGLTIVSHTEPMDIGIYANPEYYFQYDNADFQKIMTDLTAATDPAARSALLKQAQEKISADYVNGYLFQLAALSVANAKVVGLWENAPTQATDLTAVYWED
;
A
#
# COMPACT_ATOMS: atom_id res chain seq x y z
N LEU A 1 -19.85 4.13 -3.87
CA LEU A 1 -19.88 3.71 -2.45
C LEU A 1 -19.23 4.81 -1.65
N GLU A 2 -19.88 5.26 -0.58
CA GLU A 2 -19.22 6.12 0.40
C GLU A 2 -18.19 5.31 1.21
N TRP A 3 -17.20 5.97 1.82
CA TRP A 3 -16.11 5.28 2.52
C TRP A 3 -16.60 4.30 3.60
N ALA A 4 -17.57 4.72 4.42
CA ALA A 4 -18.16 3.85 5.44
C ALA A 4 -18.81 2.59 4.86
N GLN A 5 -19.50 2.72 3.72
CA GLN A 5 -20.09 1.58 3.03
C GLN A 5 -19.04 0.67 2.40
N TRP A 6 -17.94 1.26 1.88
CA TRP A 6 -16.81 0.48 1.37
C TRP A 6 -16.18 -0.37 2.48
N LEU A 7 -15.97 0.20 3.68
CA LEU A 7 -15.45 -0.54 4.82
C LEU A 7 -16.36 -1.69 5.25
N GLU A 8 -17.67 -1.45 5.29
CA GLU A 8 -18.65 -2.46 5.69
C GLU A 8 -18.78 -3.57 4.66
N GLN A 9 -19.03 -3.24 3.39
CA GLN A 9 -19.36 -4.22 2.35
C GLN A 9 -18.11 -4.87 1.74
N VAL A 10 -17.11 -4.07 1.37
CA VAL A 10 -15.92 -4.54 0.67
C VAL A 10 -14.89 -5.06 1.65
N PHE A 11 -14.43 -4.22 2.57
CA PHE A 11 -13.30 -4.55 3.44
C PHE A 11 -13.65 -5.63 4.46
N THR A 12 -14.77 -5.46 5.17
CA THR A 12 -15.21 -6.38 6.22
C THR A 12 -16.08 -7.50 5.64
N GLY A 13 -17.08 -7.14 4.84
CA GLY A 13 -18.05 -8.08 4.29
C GLY A 13 -17.51 -8.97 3.17
N LYS A 14 -16.40 -8.58 2.52
CA LYS A 14 -15.84 -9.28 1.35
C LYS A 14 -16.89 -9.45 0.22
N ASP A 15 -17.91 -8.60 0.20
CA ASP A 15 -19.05 -8.66 -0.72
C ASP A 15 -18.84 -7.69 -1.89
N PHE A 16 -18.08 -8.15 -2.88
CA PHE A 16 -17.82 -7.39 -4.09
C PHE A 16 -17.43 -8.31 -5.26
N GLY A 17 -17.81 -7.92 -6.48
CA GLY A 17 -17.23 -8.50 -7.70
C GLY A 17 -15.95 -7.79 -8.12
N LEU A 18 -15.98 -6.45 -8.11
CA LEU A 18 -14.84 -5.58 -8.38
C LEU A 18 -14.94 -4.34 -7.48
N THR A 19 -13.79 -3.85 -7.03
CA THR A 19 -13.67 -2.63 -6.21
C THR A 19 -12.43 -1.87 -6.62
N ILE A 20 -12.37 -0.58 -6.28
CA ILE A 20 -11.22 0.28 -6.51
C ILE A 20 -10.89 0.97 -5.19
N VAL A 21 -9.62 0.92 -4.80
CA VAL A 21 -9.09 1.62 -3.63
C VAL A 21 -7.66 2.03 -3.90
N SER A 22 -7.24 3.16 -3.32
CA SER A 22 -5.85 3.60 -3.33
C SER A 22 -5.15 3.04 -2.10
N HIS A 23 -4.30 2.03 -2.27
CA HIS A 23 -3.39 1.58 -1.22
C HIS A 23 -2.22 2.57 -1.11
N THR A 24 -2.05 3.17 0.07
CA THR A 24 -1.05 4.24 0.29
C THR A 24 0.04 3.86 1.29
N GLU A 25 -0.02 2.66 1.86
CA GLU A 25 0.93 2.22 2.88
C GLU A 25 2.27 1.81 2.25
N PRO A 26 3.39 2.44 2.63
CA PRO A 26 4.69 2.08 2.08
C PRO A 26 5.12 0.71 2.59
N MET A 27 5.72 -0.09 1.71
CA MET A 27 6.31 -1.40 2.04
C MET A 27 5.33 -2.46 2.58
N ASP A 28 4.02 -2.31 2.35
CA ASP A 28 2.99 -3.24 2.82
C ASP A 28 2.78 -4.47 1.90
N ILE A 29 3.81 -4.91 1.17
CA ILE A 29 3.68 -6.09 0.28
C ILE A 29 3.39 -7.39 1.06
N GLY A 30 3.63 -7.40 2.37
CA GLY A 30 3.31 -8.52 3.24
C GLY A 30 1.82 -8.79 3.39
N ILE A 31 0.95 -7.80 3.10
CA ILE A 31 -0.51 -7.97 3.21
C ILE A 31 -1.05 -9.08 2.30
N TYR A 32 -0.37 -9.34 1.19
CA TYR A 32 -0.68 -10.44 0.27
C TYR A 32 -0.37 -11.84 0.83
N ALA A 33 0.30 -11.94 1.98
CA ALA A 33 0.46 -13.21 2.70
C ALA A 33 -0.63 -13.43 3.76
N ASN A 34 -1.60 -12.50 3.89
CA ASN A 34 -2.74 -12.65 4.78
C ASN A 34 -3.98 -13.15 3.99
N PRO A 35 -4.34 -14.44 4.09
CA PRO A 35 -5.49 -14.99 3.36
C PRO A 35 -6.82 -14.40 3.82
N GLU A 36 -6.87 -13.82 5.02
CA GLU A 36 -8.09 -13.22 5.57
C GLU A 36 -8.33 -11.77 5.13
N TYR A 37 -7.38 -11.16 4.41
CA TYR A 37 -7.55 -9.80 3.91
C TYR A 37 -8.67 -9.70 2.87
N TYR A 38 -9.16 -8.49 2.58
CA TYR A 38 -10.41 -8.33 1.83
C TYR A 38 -10.35 -8.84 0.38
N PHE A 39 -9.16 -8.90 -0.24
CA PHE A 39 -8.95 -9.51 -1.56
C PHE A 39 -8.79 -11.04 -1.52
N GLN A 40 -8.79 -11.67 -0.33
CA GLN A 40 -8.85 -13.12 -0.10
C GLN A 40 -7.82 -13.95 -0.87
N TYR A 41 -6.63 -13.39 -1.07
CA TYR A 41 -5.55 -14.05 -1.79
C TYR A 41 -4.80 -14.98 -0.84
N ASP A 42 -5.02 -16.28 -1.02
CA ASP A 42 -4.37 -17.35 -0.26
C ASP A 42 -3.42 -18.15 -1.16
N ASN A 43 -2.13 -17.89 -1.05
CA ASN A 43 -1.11 -18.56 -1.84
C ASN A 43 0.09 -18.95 -0.96
N ALA A 44 0.29 -20.26 -0.80
CA ALA A 44 1.37 -20.81 0.03
C ALA A 44 2.77 -20.44 -0.48
N ASP A 45 2.98 -20.33 -1.80
CA ASP A 45 4.28 -19.92 -2.35
C ASP A 45 4.58 -18.47 -2.00
N PHE A 46 3.58 -17.59 -2.09
CA PHE A 46 3.73 -16.18 -1.71
C PHE A 46 3.98 -16.03 -0.20
N GLN A 47 3.23 -16.76 0.64
CA GLN A 47 3.46 -16.82 2.09
C GLN A 47 4.89 -17.28 2.41
N LYS A 48 5.41 -18.25 1.66
CA LYS A 48 6.81 -18.70 1.78
C LYS A 48 7.78 -17.58 1.39
N ILE A 49 7.57 -16.89 0.27
CA ILE A 49 8.43 -15.75 -0.14
C ILE A 49 8.50 -14.71 0.98
N MET A 50 7.36 -14.38 1.62
CA MET A 50 7.32 -13.43 2.72
C MET A 50 8.04 -13.93 3.99
N THR A 51 7.93 -15.23 4.28
CA THR A 51 8.68 -15.86 5.38
C THR A 51 10.19 -15.78 5.15
N ASP A 52 10.64 -16.15 3.93
CA ASP A 52 12.04 -16.09 3.55
C ASP A 52 12.55 -14.63 3.56
N LEU A 53 11.75 -13.69 3.08
CA LEU A 53 12.07 -12.26 3.07
C LEU A 53 12.27 -11.73 4.48
N THR A 54 11.43 -12.16 5.44
CA THR A 54 11.55 -11.76 6.85
C THR A 54 12.84 -12.30 7.49
N ALA A 55 13.27 -13.50 7.10
CA ALA A 55 14.49 -14.12 7.60
C ALA A 55 15.78 -13.61 6.91
N ALA A 56 15.68 -13.04 5.71
CA ALA A 56 16.83 -12.60 4.92
C ALA A 56 17.55 -11.39 5.53
N THR A 57 18.83 -11.56 5.86
CA THR A 57 19.72 -10.50 6.38
C THR A 57 20.63 -9.92 5.31
N ASP A 58 20.94 -10.68 4.26
CA ASP A 58 21.72 -10.20 3.12
C ASP A 58 20.89 -9.24 2.25
N PRO A 59 21.37 -8.01 1.97
CA PRO A 59 20.61 -7.04 1.18
C PRO A 59 20.31 -7.49 -0.26
N ALA A 60 21.21 -8.22 -0.91
CA ALA A 60 21.01 -8.66 -2.29
C ALA A 60 19.94 -9.77 -2.36
N ALA A 61 19.98 -10.73 -1.44
CA ALA A 61 18.95 -11.75 -1.27
C ALA A 61 17.59 -11.12 -0.95
N ARG A 62 17.55 -10.15 -0.03
CA ARG A 62 16.32 -9.41 0.31
C ARG A 62 15.73 -8.69 -0.90
N SER A 63 16.57 -8.05 -1.72
CA SER A 63 16.14 -7.39 -2.95
C SER A 63 15.58 -8.39 -3.98
N ALA A 64 16.22 -9.56 -4.14
CA ALA A 64 15.75 -10.61 -5.04
C ALA A 64 14.37 -11.15 -4.62
N LEU A 65 14.17 -11.39 -3.32
CA LEU A 65 12.88 -11.84 -2.78
C LEU A 65 11.77 -10.80 -2.96
N LEU A 66 12.07 -9.51 -2.78
CA LEU A 66 11.09 -8.43 -3.04
C LEU A 66 10.69 -8.34 -4.51
N LYS A 67 11.62 -8.59 -5.45
CA LYS A 67 11.30 -8.65 -6.88
C LYS A 67 10.42 -9.85 -7.18
N GLN A 68 10.79 -11.02 -6.66
CA GLN A 68 10.01 -12.24 -6.81
C GLN A 68 8.58 -12.09 -6.25
N ALA A 69 8.42 -11.45 -5.09
CA ALA A 69 7.11 -11.17 -4.51
C ALA A 69 6.25 -10.30 -5.43
N GLN A 70 6.80 -9.21 -5.96
CA GLN A 70 6.09 -8.32 -6.90
C GLN A 70 5.72 -9.01 -8.21
N GLU A 71 6.64 -9.81 -8.78
CA GLU A 71 6.38 -10.60 -9.98
C GLU A 71 5.27 -11.62 -9.74
N LYS A 72 5.27 -12.29 -8.57
CA LYS A 72 4.26 -13.30 -8.22
C LYS A 72 2.85 -12.71 -8.14
N ILE A 73 2.63 -11.63 -7.39
CA ILE A 73 1.29 -11.01 -7.28
C ILE A 73 0.81 -10.39 -8.58
N SER A 74 1.75 -9.98 -9.45
CA SER A 74 1.43 -9.51 -10.79
C SER A 74 1.02 -10.65 -11.72
N ALA A 75 1.75 -11.77 -11.69
CA ALA A 75 1.48 -12.95 -12.52
C ALA A 75 0.22 -13.71 -12.08
N ASP A 76 -0.13 -13.65 -10.81
CA ASP A 76 -1.35 -14.23 -10.25
C ASP A 76 -2.57 -13.30 -10.42
N TYR A 77 -2.37 -12.10 -10.99
CA TYR A 77 -3.42 -11.10 -11.22
C TYR A 77 -4.21 -10.76 -9.95
N VAL A 78 -3.53 -10.67 -8.79
CA VAL A 78 -4.20 -10.43 -7.51
C VAL A 78 -4.92 -9.08 -7.50
N ASN A 79 -4.29 -8.06 -8.11
CA ASN A 79 -4.86 -6.74 -8.31
C ASN A 79 -4.55 -6.22 -9.71
N GLY A 80 -5.45 -5.38 -10.24
CA GLY A 80 -5.18 -4.56 -11.43
C GLY A 80 -4.47 -3.27 -11.03
N TYR A 81 -3.14 -3.22 -11.13
CA TYR A 81 -2.36 -2.01 -10.83
C TYR A 81 -2.54 -0.97 -11.95
N LEU A 82 -3.12 0.19 -11.61
CA LEU A 82 -3.46 1.23 -12.59
C LEU A 82 -2.35 2.28 -12.74
N PHE A 83 -2.00 2.95 -11.64
CA PHE A 83 -0.99 3.99 -11.58
C PHE A 83 -0.62 4.28 -10.12
N GLN A 84 0.51 4.96 -9.91
CA GLN A 84 0.85 5.56 -8.62
C GLN A 84 0.14 6.91 -8.51
N LEU A 85 -0.83 7.05 -7.60
CA LEU A 85 -1.56 8.30 -7.43
C LEU A 85 -0.63 9.39 -6.91
N ALA A 86 -0.51 10.48 -7.66
CA ALA A 86 0.31 11.63 -7.27
C ALA A 86 -0.32 12.36 -6.07
N ALA A 87 0.52 12.78 -5.12
CA ALA A 87 0.12 13.61 -3.98
C ALA A 87 -0.06 15.08 -4.41
N LEU A 88 -1.09 15.34 -5.22
CA LEU A 88 -1.42 16.68 -5.69
C LEU A 88 -2.16 17.46 -4.59
N SER A 89 -1.62 18.61 -4.20
CA SER A 89 -2.25 19.50 -3.23
C SER A 89 -2.13 20.96 -3.66
N VAL A 90 -3.02 21.80 -3.12
CA VAL A 90 -2.97 23.26 -3.26
C VAL A 90 -2.85 23.82 -1.85
N ALA A 91 -1.75 24.51 -1.57
CA ALA A 91 -1.51 25.18 -0.30
C ALA A 91 -1.53 26.70 -0.49
N ASN A 92 -1.90 27.43 0.57
CA ASN A 92 -1.71 28.88 0.59
C ASN A 92 -0.21 29.18 0.53
N ALA A 93 0.19 30.16 -0.29
CA ALA A 93 1.59 30.52 -0.47
C ALA A 93 2.30 30.93 0.83
N LYS A 94 1.55 31.40 1.84
CA LYS A 94 2.07 31.75 3.16
C LYS A 94 2.25 30.57 4.11
N VAL A 95 1.86 29.36 3.71
CA VAL A 95 2.05 28.15 4.52
C VAL A 95 3.36 27.50 4.12
N VAL A 96 4.32 27.50 5.05
CA VAL A 96 5.66 26.97 4.85
C VAL A 96 5.84 25.70 5.69
N GLY A 97 6.67 24.78 5.21
CA GLY A 97 7.05 23.57 5.95
C GLY A 97 6.20 22.32 5.66
N LEU A 98 5.23 22.41 4.74
CA LEU A 98 4.55 21.23 4.21
C LEU A 98 5.55 20.35 3.45
N TRP A 99 5.39 19.03 3.56
CA TRP A 99 6.20 18.10 2.78
C TRP A 99 5.91 18.23 1.28
N GLU A 100 6.98 18.36 0.49
CA GLU A 100 6.90 18.29 -0.98
C GLU A 100 6.51 16.88 -1.44
N ASN A 101 7.07 15.86 -0.80
CA ASN A 101 6.76 14.46 -1.04
C ASN A 101 6.34 13.81 0.28
N ALA A 102 5.21 13.09 0.30
CA ALA A 102 4.74 12.37 1.48
C ALA A 102 5.26 10.92 1.47
N PRO A 103 6.29 10.57 2.27
CA PRO A 103 6.86 9.23 2.27
C PRO A 103 5.95 8.18 2.95
N THR A 104 4.90 8.63 3.65
CA THR A 104 3.93 7.80 4.36
C THR A 104 2.58 8.52 4.41
N GLN A 105 1.53 7.82 4.79
CA GLN A 105 0.19 8.40 4.99
C GLN A 105 0.15 9.21 6.30
N ALA A 106 0.73 10.40 6.28
CA ALA A 106 0.71 11.34 7.40
C ALA A 106 0.63 12.79 6.93
N THR A 107 -0.01 13.63 7.73
CA THR A 107 0.10 15.09 7.63
C THR A 107 0.99 15.56 8.78
N ASP A 108 2.29 15.64 8.54
CA ASP A 108 3.23 16.16 9.53
C ASP A 108 3.15 17.69 9.57
N LEU A 109 2.78 18.21 10.73
CA LEU A 109 2.63 19.64 10.99
C LEU A 109 3.75 20.20 11.89
N THR A 110 4.73 19.39 12.28
CA THR A 110 5.76 19.77 13.27
C THR A 110 6.66 20.92 12.79
N ALA A 111 6.87 21.03 11.48
CA ALA A 111 7.63 22.09 10.84
C ALA A 111 6.74 23.13 10.13
N VAL A 112 5.42 23.01 10.21
CA VAL A 112 4.48 23.85 9.46
C VAL A 112 4.22 25.16 10.21
N TYR A 113 4.34 26.28 9.51
CA TYR A 113 4.06 27.62 10.07
C TYR A 113 3.54 28.57 8.99
N TRP A 114 2.99 29.70 9.45
CA TRP A 114 2.60 30.82 8.59
C TRP A 114 3.74 31.84 8.50
N GLU A 115 4.12 32.22 7.28
CA GLU A 115 4.94 33.42 7.05
C GLU A 115 4.06 34.66 6.91
N ASP A 116 4.56 35.80 7.37
CA ASP A 116 3.85 37.10 7.38
C ASP A 116 3.61 37.68 5.97
#